data_AF-A0AA37S7E9-F1
#
_entry.id   AF-A0AA37S7E9-F1
#
_cell.length_a   1.000
_cell.length_b   1.000
_cell.length_c   1.000
_cell.angle_alpha   90.00
_cell.angle_beta   90.00
_cell.angle_gamma   90.00
#
_symmetry.space_group_name_H-M   'P 1'
#
loop_
_entity.id
_entity.type
_entity.pdbx_description
1 polymer ?
#
loop_
_entity_poly.entity_id
_entity_poly.type
_entity_poly.pdbx_seq_one_letter_code
_entity_poly.pdbx_strand_id
1 'polypeptide(L)'
;MRFKLLVSACLLGISSFSFAGNLNFLADTVVSEFTDSEAESFKSFVGQQLNTLSDKEKALWKSDESNLQGIVRPNVTFQQDGTQCRQTRFSLKGKHDKKMFFNFDVCKSDGVWKIKQSPLARFKQQDWDELNRQLTEALNDGADGFPVSWSIRHAGVTGSIVPLDQHTNKDRSCRDAAISVADSKGHTSSGRYEFCKQGQEWVRTID
;
A
#
# COMPACT_ATOMS: atom_id res chain seq x y z
N MET A 1 55.34 10.30 -43.95
CA MET A 1 53.93 9.91 -44.12
C MET A 1 53.48 9.30 -42.80
N ARG A 2 52.51 9.92 -42.11
CA ARG A 2 52.22 9.70 -40.68
C ARG A 2 51.38 8.43 -40.45
N PHE A 3 51.87 7.56 -39.56
CA PHE A 3 51.20 6.40 -38.99
C PHE A 3 49.97 6.84 -38.19
N LYS A 4 48.79 6.27 -38.45
CA LYS A 4 47.63 6.40 -37.55
C LYS A 4 47.10 5.01 -37.23
N LEU A 5 47.38 4.57 -36.00
CA LEU A 5 46.68 3.47 -35.34
C LEU A 5 45.19 3.82 -35.24
N LEU A 6 44.32 2.92 -35.71
CA LEU A 6 42.90 2.90 -35.35
C LEU A 6 42.73 1.85 -34.26
N VAL A 7 42.60 2.32 -33.01
CA VAL A 7 42.25 1.49 -31.86
C VAL A 7 40.72 1.28 -31.89
N SER A 8 40.32 0.01 -32.02
CA SER A 8 38.94 -0.45 -31.87
C SER A 8 38.36 -0.04 -30.53
N ALA A 9 37.32 0.80 -30.55
CA ALA A 9 36.49 1.10 -29.40
C ALA A 9 35.22 0.24 -29.45
N CYS A 10 35.29 -0.97 -28.89
CA CYS A 10 34.11 -1.79 -28.62
C CYS A 10 33.60 -1.43 -27.22
N LEU A 11 32.73 -0.43 -27.13
CA LEU A 11 32.01 -0.02 -25.92
C LEU A 11 30.53 -0.29 -26.13
N LEU A 12 30.14 -1.56 -26.07
CA LEU A 12 28.75 -1.99 -25.96
C LEU A 12 28.65 -3.02 -24.85
N GLY A 13 28.41 -2.52 -23.64
CA GLY A 13 28.26 -3.36 -22.47
C GLY A 13 28.13 -2.49 -21.24
N ILE A 14 26.90 -2.01 -21.00
CA ILE A 14 26.17 -2.08 -19.73
C ILE A 14 24.75 -1.65 -20.11
N SER A 15 23.88 -2.62 -20.35
CA SER A 15 22.44 -2.40 -20.26
C SER A 15 22.14 -2.16 -18.79
N SER A 16 21.91 -0.89 -18.43
CA SER A 16 21.38 -0.51 -17.14
C SER A 16 19.95 -1.02 -17.01
N PHE A 17 19.78 -2.29 -16.68
CA PHE A 17 18.52 -2.80 -16.15
C PHE A 17 18.40 -2.33 -14.69
N SER A 18 18.10 -1.05 -14.51
CA SER A 18 17.52 -0.58 -13.25
C SER A 18 16.03 -0.84 -13.32
N PHE A 19 15.61 -2.09 -13.14
CA PHE A 19 14.25 -2.39 -12.73
C PHE A 19 14.23 -2.45 -11.20
N ALA A 20 14.40 -1.29 -10.59
CA ALA A 20 13.85 -1.09 -9.25
C ALA A 20 12.35 -0.87 -9.43
N GLY A 21 11.57 -1.95 -9.45
CA GLY A 21 10.17 -1.90 -9.06
C GLY A 21 10.12 -1.49 -7.59
N ASN A 22 10.42 -0.22 -7.33
CA ASN A 22 10.52 0.36 -6.01
C ASN A 22 9.11 0.29 -5.43
N LEU A 23 8.98 -0.35 -4.27
CA LEU A 23 7.79 -0.32 -3.44
C LEU A 23 7.62 1.10 -2.86
N ASN A 24 7.59 2.11 -3.72
CA ASN A 24 7.53 3.53 -3.39
C ASN A 24 6.21 3.89 -2.70
N PHE A 25 5.24 2.98 -2.70
CA PHE A 25 4.02 3.11 -1.90
C PHE A 25 4.27 3.00 -0.39
N LEU A 26 5.41 2.47 0.07
CA LEU A 26 5.77 2.38 1.50
C LEU A 26 6.80 3.42 1.96
N ALA A 27 7.53 4.04 1.03
CA ALA A 27 8.73 4.84 1.32
C ALA A 27 8.48 6.07 2.22
N ASP A 28 7.30 6.70 2.15
CA ASP A 28 6.93 7.86 3.01
C ASP A 28 5.63 7.61 3.80
N THR A 29 5.41 6.38 4.23
CA THR A 29 4.25 6.03 5.06
C THR A 29 4.53 6.27 6.54
N VAL A 30 3.50 6.38 7.37
CA VAL A 30 3.69 6.37 8.83
C VAL A 30 4.48 5.13 9.27
N VAL A 31 4.42 4.02 8.51
CA VAL A 31 5.22 2.81 8.76
C VAL A 31 6.73 3.03 8.53
N SER A 32 7.15 3.88 7.58
CA SER A 32 8.57 4.18 7.36
C SER A 32 9.17 5.09 8.43
N GLU A 33 8.34 5.68 9.30
CA GLU A 33 8.80 6.45 10.45
C GLU A 33 9.22 5.56 11.64
N PHE A 34 8.85 4.28 11.64
CA PHE A 34 9.11 3.36 12.75
C PHE A 34 10.59 3.00 12.79
N THR A 35 11.18 3.01 13.98
CA THR A 35 12.40 2.25 14.24
C THR A 35 12.11 0.75 14.23
N ASP A 36 13.13 -0.09 14.14
CA ASP A 36 12.97 -1.55 14.25
C ASP A 36 12.33 -1.94 15.59
N SER A 37 12.74 -1.28 16.69
CA SER A 37 12.18 -1.46 18.04
C SER A 37 10.70 -1.10 18.09
N GLU A 38 10.31 0.05 17.53
CA GLU A 38 8.91 0.48 17.45
C GLU A 38 8.08 -0.48 16.59
N ALA A 39 8.64 -0.98 15.49
CA ALA A 39 7.98 -1.95 14.62
C ALA A 39 7.75 -3.28 15.34
N GLU A 40 8.71 -3.75 16.12
CA GLU A 40 8.58 -4.95 16.95
C GLU A 40 7.57 -4.76 18.08
N SER A 41 7.63 -3.63 18.79
CA SER A 41 6.68 -3.26 19.84
C SER A 41 5.25 -3.24 19.30
N PHE A 42 5.03 -2.58 18.15
CA PHE A 42 3.72 -2.54 17.52
C PHE A 42 3.24 -3.92 17.05
N LYS A 43 4.11 -4.74 16.43
CA LYS A 43 3.77 -6.12 16.05
C LYS A 43 3.38 -6.98 17.25
N SER A 44 4.12 -6.87 18.35
CA SER A 44 3.82 -7.57 19.61
C SER A 44 2.46 -7.15 20.15
N PHE A 45 2.21 -5.84 20.22
CA PHE A 45 0.91 -5.28 20.60
C PHE A 45 -0.22 -5.83 19.72
N VAL A 46 -0.08 -5.78 18.39
CA VAL A 46 -1.09 -6.30 17.44
C VAL A 46 -1.37 -7.78 17.73
N GLY A 47 -0.33 -8.60 17.89
CA GLY A 47 -0.47 -10.03 18.16
C GLY A 47 -1.22 -10.30 19.46
N GLN A 48 -0.92 -9.56 20.53
CA GLN A 48 -1.63 -9.66 21.80
C GLN A 48 -3.11 -9.25 21.65
N GLN A 49 -3.36 -8.09 21.04
CA GLN A 49 -4.72 -7.55 20.93
C GLN A 49 -5.61 -8.39 20.01
N LEU A 50 -5.08 -8.98 18.94
CA LEU A 50 -5.86 -9.89 18.09
C LEU A 50 -6.23 -11.21 18.78
N ASN A 51 -5.57 -11.57 19.88
CA ASN A 51 -6.01 -12.71 20.70
C ASN A 51 -7.16 -12.36 21.64
N THR A 52 -7.30 -11.10 22.04
CA THR A 52 -8.21 -10.70 23.14
C THR A 52 -9.37 -9.83 22.71
N LEU A 53 -9.18 -8.97 21.71
CA LEU A 53 -10.23 -8.07 21.23
C LEU A 53 -11.38 -8.85 20.60
N SER A 54 -12.60 -8.41 20.89
CA SER A 54 -13.78 -8.76 20.11
C SER A 54 -13.83 -7.94 18.82
N ASP A 55 -14.60 -8.41 17.83
CA ASP A 55 -14.81 -7.65 16.61
C ASP A 55 -15.42 -6.26 16.94
N LYS A 56 -14.97 -5.25 16.19
CA LYS A 56 -15.27 -3.81 16.32
C LYS A 56 -14.67 -3.11 17.55
N GLU A 57 -14.10 -3.84 18.50
CA GLU A 57 -13.33 -3.21 19.59
C GLU A 57 -12.02 -2.61 19.05
N LYS A 58 -11.48 -1.64 19.78
CA LYS A 58 -10.25 -0.95 19.40
C LYS A 58 -9.27 -0.91 20.57
N ALA A 59 -8.00 -1.08 20.26
CA ALA A 59 -6.90 -0.86 21.20
C ALA A 59 -5.95 0.18 20.63
N LEU A 60 -5.41 1.03 21.52
CA LEU A 60 -4.43 2.08 21.19
C LEU A 60 -3.04 1.63 21.64
N TRP A 61 -2.12 1.62 20.71
CA TRP A 61 -0.68 1.56 20.93
C TRP A 61 -0.10 2.97 20.83
N LYS A 62 0.88 3.24 21.69
CA LYS A 62 1.71 4.44 21.62
C LYS A 62 3.16 3.97 21.68
N SER A 63 4.02 4.59 20.87
CA SER A 63 5.45 4.40 21.02
C SER A 63 5.92 4.99 22.35
N ASP A 64 6.87 4.31 22.98
CA ASP A 64 7.61 4.84 24.14
C ASP A 64 8.80 5.72 23.70
N GLU A 65 9.16 5.68 22.42
CA GLU A 65 10.34 6.33 21.85
C GLU A 65 9.99 7.60 21.05
N SER A 66 8.73 7.75 20.62
CA SER A 66 8.30 8.84 19.74
C SER A 66 6.82 9.19 19.88
N ASN A 67 6.34 10.11 19.02
CA ASN A 67 4.92 10.48 18.96
C ASN A 67 4.08 9.53 18.10
N LEU A 68 4.65 8.41 17.62
CA LEU A 68 3.94 7.42 16.83
C LEU A 68 2.80 6.77 17.64
N GLN A 69 1.65 6.61 16.99
CA GLN A 69 0.49 5.93 17.58
C GLN A 69 -0.13 4.98 16.56
N GLY A 70 -0.73 3.91 17.06
CA GLY A 70 -1.41 2.91 16.26
C GLY A 70 -2.71 2.47 16.90
N ILE A 71 -3.79 2.41 16.13
CA ILE A 71 -5.05 1.82 16.57
C ILE A 71 -5.26 0.53 15.79
N VAL A 72 -5.51 -0.55 16.52
CA VAL A 72 -5.89 -1.87 15.97
C VAL A 72 -7.37 -2.08 16.22
N ARG A 73 -8.12 -2.40 15.17
CA ARG A 73 -9.55 -2.73 15.25
C ARG A 73 -9.84 -3.94 14.35
N PRO A 74 -10.00 -5.16 14.89
CA PRO A 74 -10.57 -6.26 14.12
C PRO A 74 -11.99 -5.88 13.70
N ASN A 75 -12.30 -5.94 12.41
CA ASN A 75 -13.61 -5.62 11.88
C ASN A 75 -14.51 -6.85 11.79
N VAL A 76 -13.95 -7.98 11.39
CA VAL A 76 -14.67 -9.25 11.28
C VAL A 76 -13.67 -10.40 11.44
N THR A 77 -14.04 -11.38 12.26
CA THR A 77 -13.36 -12.66 12.41
C THR A 77 -13.99 -13.68 11.46
N PHE A 78 -13.16 -14.41 10.73
CA PHE A 78 -13.59 -15.45 9.79
C PHE A 78 -12.62 -16.64 9.79
N GLN A 79 -13.05 -17.75 9.20
CA GLN A 79 -12.22 -18.93 8.97
C GLN A 79 -11.85 -18.99 7.49
N GLN A 80 -10.58 -19.24 7.21
CA GLN A 80 -10.10 -19.52 5.86
C GLN A 80 -9.15 -20.70 5.90
N ASP A 81 -9.47 -21.75 5.12
CA ASP A 81 -8.64 -22.97 5.04
C ASP A 81 -8.33 -23.56 6.43
N GLY A 82 -9.32 -23.54 7.33
CA GLY A 82 -9.18 -23.98 8.74
C GLY A 82 -8.37 -23.05 9.64
N THR A 83 -7.90 -21.91 9.11
CA THR A 83 -7.13 -20.90 9.84
C THR A 83 -8.03 -19.74 10.24
N GLN A 84 -7.96 -19.34 11.52
CA GLN A 84 -8.65 -18.14 11.97
C GLN A 84 -7.97 -16.90 11.38
N CYS A 85 -8.77 -16.08 10.72
CA CYS A 85 -8.38 -14.81 10.14
C CYS A 85 -9.26 -13.68 10.69
N ARG A 86 -8.72 -12.47 10.63
CA ARG A 86 -9.41 -11.24 11.04
C ARG A 86 -9.13 -10.16 10.03
N GLN A 87 -10.17 -9.63 9.40
CA GLN A 87 -10.05 -8.40 8.63
C GLN A 87 -9.84 -7.28 9.64
N THR A 88 -8.68 -6.66 9.62
CA THR A 88 -8.24 -5.74 10.67
C THR A 88 -7.96 -4.37 10.08
N ARG A 89 -8.57 -3.34 10.67
CA ARG A 89 -8.23 -1.94 10.38
C ARG A 89 -7.11 -1.49 11.28
N PHE A 90 -6.07 -0.95 10.66
CA PHE A 90 -4.97 -0.26 11.31
C PHE A 90 -5.13 1.24 11.04
N SER A 91 -5.08 2.05 12.09
CA SER A 91 -4.99 3.51 11.96
C SER A 91 -3.68 3.96 12.58
N LEU A 92 -2.75 4.43 11.76
CA LEU A 92 -1.45 4.90 12.21
C LEU A 92 -1.42 6.42 12.21
N LYS A 93 -0.78 6.99 13.23
CA LYS A 93 -0.55 8.43 13.35
C LYS A 93 0.94 8.68 13.52
N GLY A 94 1.52 9.45 12.61
CA GLY A 94 2.94 9.80 12.57
C GLY A 94 3.23 11.25 12.94
N LYS A 95 4.41 11.71 12.52
CA LYS A 95 4.83 13.11 12.60
C LYS A 95 3.81 14.02 11.89
N HIS A 96 3.76 15.28 12.32
CA HIS A 96 2.86 16.31 11.77
C HIS A 96 1.37 15.92 11.77
N ASP A 97 0.96 15.05 12.72
CA ASP A 97 -0.40 14.52 12.84
C ASP A 97 -0.91 13.75 11.61
N LYS A 98 0.00 13.31 10.72
CA LYS A 98 -0.29 12.48 9.56
C LYS A 98 -1.01 11.21 9.96
N LYS A 99 -2.14 10.91 9.32
CA LYS A 99 -2.96 9.72 9.60
C LYS A 99 -3.04 8.82 8.38
N MET A 100 -2.81 7.54 8.59
CA MET A 100 -2.94 6.51 7.57
C MET A 100 -3.84 5.38 8.02
N PHE A 101 -4.66 4.88 7.10
CA PHE A 101 -5.57 3.78 7.35
C PHE A 101 -5.28 2.62 6.41
N PHE A 102 -5.13 1.43 6.98
CA PHE A 102 -4.94 0.20 6.23
C PHE A 102 -5.97 -0.83 6.67
N ASN A 103 -6.48 -1.61 5.73
CA ASN A 103 -7.25 -2.82 6.04
C ASN A 103 -6.52 -4.01 5.45
N PHE A 104 -6.18 -4.97 6.32
CA PHE A 104 -5.55 -6.22 5.93
C PHE A 104 -6.28 -7.40 6.57
N ASP A 105 -6.29 -8.52 5.86
CA ASP A 105 -6.58 -9.81 6.47
C ASP A 105 -5.34 -10.27 7.26
N VAL A 106 -5.53 -10.56 8.55
CA VAL A 106 -4.49 -11.05 9.44
C VAL A 106 -4.89 -12.44 9.90
N CYS A 107 -4.07 -13.45 9.63
CA CYS A 107 -4.38 -14.85 9.91
C CYS A 107 -3.43 -15.45 10.94
N LYS A 108 -3.94 -16.34 11.79
CA LYS A 108 -3.18 -16.98 12.86
C LYS A 108 -2.51 -18.27 12.37
N SER A 109 -1.22 -18.20 12.02
CA SER A 109 -0.39 -19.33 11.61
C SER A 109 0.56 -19.70 12.74
N ASP A 110 0.55 -20.97 13.18
CA ASP A 110 1.45 -21.49 14.22
C ASP A 110 1.39 -20.67 15.52
N GLY A 111 0.17 -20.23 15.89
CA GLY A 111 -0.07 -19.40 17.05
C GLY A 111 0.25 -17.91 16.86
N VAL A 112 0.86 -17.51 15.74
CA VAL A 112 1.28 -16.13 15.45
C VAL A 112 0.37 -15.49 14.39
N TRP A 113 -0.07 -14.27 14.66
CA TRP A 113 -0.83 -13.47 13.70
C TRP A 113 0.09 -12.90 12.63
N LYS A 114 -0.19 -13.19 11.35
CA LYS A 114 0.56 -12.72 10.19
C LYS A 114 -0.36 -11.99 9.23
N ILE A 115 0.05 -10.82 8.75
CA ILE A 115 -0.63 -10.15 7.64
C ILE A 115 -0.56 -11.05 6.43
N LYS A 116 -1.72 -11.31 5.82
CA LYS A 116 -1.77 -12.09 4.59
C LYS A 116 -1.16 -11.28 3.45
N GLN A 117 -0.44 -11.95 2.55
CA GLN A 117 0.08 -11.29 1.36
C GLN A 117 -1.06 -10.65 0.56
N SER A 118 -0.94 -9.35 0.30
CA SER A 118 -1.86 -8.62 -0.57
C SER A 118 -1.90 -9.26 -1.97
N PRO A 119 -3.06 -9.26 -2.66
CA PRO A 119 -3.15 -9.61 -4.08
C PRO A 119 -2.08 -8.93 -4.96
N LEU A 120 -1.70 -7.70 -4.59
CA LEU A 120 -0.73 -6.89 -5.32
C LEU A 120 0.72 -7.37 -5.17
N ALA A 121 1.03 -8.22 -4.18
CA ALA A 121 2.40 -8.65 -3.91
C ALA A 121 3.04 -9.47 -5.04
N ARG A 122 2.24 -10.00 -5.96
CA ARG A 122 2.69 -10.80 -7.11
C ARG A 122 2.66 -10.04 -8.43
N PHE A 123 2.31 -8.75 -8.41
CA PHE A 123 2.23 -7.93 -9.61
C PHE A 123 3.58 -7.82 -10.28
N LYS A 124 3.58 -8.02 -11.59
CA LYS A 124 4.69 -7.67 -12.48
C LYS A 124 4.52 -6.23 -12.96
N GLN A 125 5.52 -5.71 -13.66
CA GLN A 125 5.49 -4.33 -14.17
C GLN A 125 4.21 -4.04 -14.98
N GLN A 126 3.83 -4.93 -15.89
CA GLN A 126 2.60 -4.79 -16.69
C GLN A 126 1.32 -4.70 -15.84
N ASP A 127 1.28 -5.35 -14.67
CA ASP A 127 0.13 -5.32 -13.78
C ASP A 127 0.04 -3.99 -13.05
N TRP A 128 1.20 -3.44 -12.66
CA TRP A 128 1.32 -2.10 -12.11
C TRP A 128 0.95 -1.03 -13.12
N ASP A 129 1.38 -1.18 -14.37
CA ASP A 129 1.05 -0.24 -15.44
C ASP A 129 -0.47 -0.20 -15.69
N GLU A 130 -1.13 -1.36 -15.72
CA GLU A 130 -2.58 -1.43 -15.86
C GLU A 130 -3.31 -0.83 -14.65
N LEU A 131 -2.87 -1.12 -13.42
CA LEU A 131 -3.45 -0.49 -12.22
C LEU A 131 -3.28 1.03 -12.24
N ASN A 132 -2.10 1.54 -12.62
CA ASN A 132 -1.83 2.98 -12.71
C ASN A 132 -2.69 3.66 -13.77
N ARG A 133 -2.91 2.99 -14.91
CA ARG A 133 -3.80 3.46 -15.96
C ARG A 133 -5.24 3.61 -15.44
N GLN A 134 -5.76 2.56 -14.81
CA GLN A 134 -7.11 2.55 -14.20
C GLN A 134 -7.26 3.61 -13.12
N LEU A 135 -6.23 3.79 -12.29
CA LEU A 135 -6.18 4.83 -11.27
C LEU A 135 -6.23 6.23 -11.87
N THR A 136 -5.45 6.49 -12.91
CA THR A 136 -5.41 7.80 -13.57
C THR A 136 -6.74 8.12 -14.23
N GLU A 137 -7.37 7.16 -14.89
CA GLU A 137 -8.71 7.28 -15.47
C GLU A 137 -9.74 7.60 -14.39
N ALA A 138 -9.75 6.85 -13.28
CA ALA A 138 -10.65 7.10 -12.16
C ALA A 138 -10.43 8.50 -11.52
N LEU A 139 -9.18 8.93 -11.34
CA LEU A 139 -8.86 10.23 -10.74
C LEU A 139 -9.15 11.43 -11.65
N ASN A 140 -9.09 11.26 -12.98
CA ASN A 140 -9.42 12.33 -13.92
C ASN A 140 -10.93 12.43 -14.16
N ASP A 141 -11.57 11.29 -14.43
CA ASP A 141 -12.90 11.26 -15.05
C ASP A 141 -13.98 10.65 -14.16
N GLY A 142 -13.59 9.93 -13.10
CA GLY A 142 -14.53 9.32 -12.17
C GLY A 142 -15.28 10.37 -11.34
N ALA A 143 -16.52 10.08 -10.96
CA ALA A 143 -17.31 10.91 -10.06
C ALA A 143 -17.03 10.54 -8.59
N ASP A 144 -17.03 11.54 -7.70
CA ASP A 144 -16.80 11.33 -6.27
C ASP A 144 -17.82 10.35 -5.68
N GLY A 145 -17.32 9.37 -4.94
CA GLY A 145 -18.13 8.32 -4.32
C GLY A 145 -18.57 7.19 -5.25
N PHE A 146 -18.31 7.27 -6.56
CA PHE A 146 -18.70 6.24 -7.52
C PHE A 146 -17.52 5.28 -7.83
N PRO A 147 -17.70 3.96 -7.66
CA PRO A 147 -16.62 3.01 -7.90
C PRO A 147 -16.35 2.79 -9.39
N VAL A 148 -15.08 2.86 -9.77
CA VAL A 148 -14.54 2.35 -11.03
C VAL A 148 -13.99 0.95 -10.79
N SER A 149 -14.65 -0.06 -11.33
CA SER A 149 -14.20 -1.46 -11.23
C SER A 149 -13.16 -1.80 -12.29
N TRP A 150 -12.17 -2.60 -11.91
CA TRP A 150 -11.12 -3.06 -12.82
C TRP A 150 -10.74 -4.52 -12.55
N SER A 151 -10.08 -5.14 -13.53
CA SER A 151 -9.59 -6.52 -13.38
C SER A 151 -8.33 -6.76 -14.19
N ILE A 152 -7.42 -7.55 -13.63
CA ILE A 152 -6.24 -8.07 -14.31
C ILE A 152 -6.41 -9.58 -14.40
N ARG A 153 -7.06 -10.04 -15.48
CA ARG A 153 -7.53 -11.43 -15.63
C ARG A 153 -6.43 -12.46 -15.45
N HIS A 154 -5.26 -12.22 -16.03
CA HIS A 154 -4.16 -13.20 -15.98
C HIS A 154 -3.50 -13.28 -14.60
N ALA A 155 -3.58 -12.22 -13.79
CA ALA A 155 -3.18 -12.23 -12.39
C ALA A 155 -4.29 -12.77 -11.47
N GLY A 156 -5.52 -12.95 -11.98
CA GLY A 156 -6.68 -13.37 -11.20
C GLY A 156 -7.06 -12.35 -10.13
N VAL A 157 -6.86 -11.06 -10.41
CA VAL A 157 -7.11 -9.95 -9.49
C VAL A 157 -8.21 -9.04 -10.01
N THR A 158 -9.10 -8.64 -9.11
CA THR A 158 -10.15 -7.65 -9.34
C THR A 158 -10.05 -6.56 -8.30
N GLY A 159 -10.49 -5.36 -8.63
CA GLY A 159 -10.52 -4.26 -7.68
C GLY A 159 -11.52 -3.18 -8.02
N SER A 160 -11.58 -2.20 -7.13
CA SER A 160 -12.32 -0.97 -7.33
C SER A 160 -11.49 0.22 -6.88
N ILE A 161 -11.66 1.35 -7.55
CA ILE A 161 -11.12 2.65 -7.20
C ILE A 161 -12.32 3.57 -7.06
N VAL A 162 -12.50 4.15 -5.87
CA VAL A 162 -13.55 5.12 -5.58
C VAL A 162 -12.85 6.48 -5.43
N PRO A 163 -12.93 7.37 -6.42
CA PRO A 163 -12.52 8.76 -6.25
C PRO A 163 -13.36 9.39 -5.14
N LEU A 164 -12.73 10.22 -4.34
CA LEU A 164 -13.34 10.96 -3.24
C LEU A 164 -13.01 12.44 -3.45
N ASP A 165 -12.98 13.19 -2.36
CA ASP A 165 -12.84 14.65 -2.36
C ASP A 165 -11.64 15.14 -3.16
N GLN A 166 -11.88 16.14 -4.02
CA GLN A 166 -10.84 16.94 -4.65
C GLN A 166 -10.54 18.19 -3.82
N HIS A 167 -9.27 18.51 -3.64
CA HIS A 167 -8.81 19.64 -2.83
C HIS A 167 -7.49 20.20 -3.35
N THR A 168 -7.00 21.26 -2.71
CA THR A 168 -5.69 21.83 -3.01
C THR A 168 -4.76 21.64 -1.83
N ASN A 169 -3.55 21.13 -2.08
CA ASN A 169 -2.50 20.98 -1.09
C ASN A 169 -1.17 21.50 -1.67
N LYS A 170 -0.58 22.52 -1.02
CA LYS A 170 0.65 23.20 -1.47
C LYS A 170 0.60 23.58 -2.97
N ASP A 171 -0.47 24.25 -3.38
CA ASP A 171 -0.76 24.69 -4.75
C ASP A 171 -0.92 23.57 -5.81
N ARG A 172 -1.00 22.31 -5.38
CA ARG A 172 -1.29 21.17 -6.27
C ARG A 172 -2.76 20.79 -6.15
N SER A 173 -3.36 20.47 -7.30
CA SER A 173 -4.67 19.80 -7.33
C SER A 173 -4.50 18.38 -6.82
N CYS A 174 -5.23 18.04 -5.77
CA CYS A 174 -5.20 16.76 -5.10
C CYS A 174 -6.56 16.12 -5.09
N ARG A 175 -6.59 14.79 -4.99
CA ARG A 175 -7.81 14.01 -4.90
C ARG A 175 -7.57 12.76 -4.09
N ASP A 176 -8.46 12.52 -3.14
CA ASP A 176 -8.46 11.28 -2.38
C ASP A 176 -9.07 10.15 -3.21
N ALA A 177 -8.61 8.92 -3.01
CA ALA A 177 -9.27 7.73 -3.53
C ALA A 177 -9.18 6.56 -2.56
N ALA A 178 -10.27 5.80 -2.46
CA ALA A 178 -10.28 4.50 -1.79
C ALA A 178 -10.04 3.40 -2.83
N ILE A 179 -9.03 2.56 -2.60
CA ILE A 179 -8.68 1.44 -3.49
C ILE A 179 -8.91 0.15 -2.72
N SER A 180 -9.63 -0.79 -3.34
CA SER A 180 -9.85 -2.13 -2.81
C SER A 180 -9.48 -3.17 -3.86
N VAL A 181 -8.83 -4.25 -3.42
CA VAL A 181 -8.36 -5.34 -4.27
C VAL A 181 -8.65 -6.69 -3.66
N ALA A 182 -8.97 -7.65 -4.52
CA ALA A 182 -9.16 -9.05 -4.16
C ALA A 182 -8.56 -9.99 -5.21
N ASP A 183 -8.05 -11.15 -4.79
CA ASP A 183 -7.65 -12.24 -5.68
C ASP A 183 -8.63 -13.43 -5.64
N SER A 184 -8.51 -14.32 -6.62
CA SER A 184 -9.28 -15.57 -6.71
C SER A 184 -9.13 -16.53 -5.51
N LYS A 185 -8.16 -16.31 -4.63
CA LYS A 185 -7.93 -17.09 -3.39
C LYS A 185 -8.57 -16.43 -2.17
N GLY A 186 -9.37 -15.38 -2.39
CA GLY A 186 -10.07 -14.63 -1.34
C GLY A 186 -9.15 -13.70 -0.55
N HIS A 187 -7.92 -13.43 -1.00
CA HIS A 187 -7.06 -12.46 -0.34
C HIS A 187 -7.57 -11.06 -0.65
N THR A 188 -7.65 -10.19 0.36
CA THR A 188 -8.09 -8.81 0.16
C THR A 188 -7.11 -7.79 0.72
N SER A 189 -7.12 -6.59 0.14
CA SER A 189 -6.39 -5.43 0.64
C SER A 189 -7.17 -4.17 0.28
N SER A 190 -7.22 -3.19 1.18
CA SER A 190 -7.77 -1.88 0.85
C SER A 190 -7.16 -0.74 1.65
N GLY A 191 -7.22 0.46 1.09
CA GLY A 191 -6.72 1.69 1.70
C GLY A 191 -7.33 2.95 1.09
N ARG A 192 -7.21 4.07 1.80
CA ARG A 192 -7.51 5.42 1.29
C ARG A 192 -6.20 6.16 1.12
N TYR A 193 -6.04 6.83 0.00
CA TYR A 193 -4.80 7.47 -0.41
C TYR A 193 -5.11 8.83 -1.03
N GLU A 194 -4.25 9.81 -0.78
CA GLU A 194 -4.27 11.12 -1.45
C GLU A 194 -3.36 11.05 -2.69
N PHE A 195 -3.80 11.63 -3.79
CA PHE A 195 -3.00 11.79 -5.00
C PHE A 195 -3.01 13.25 -5.41
N CYS A 196 -1.84 13.84 -5.68
CA CYS A 196 -1.74 15.20 -6.19
C CYS A 196 -1.07 15.24 -7.55
N LYS A 197 -1.49 16.20 -8.38
CA LYS A 197 -0.89 16.41 -9.69
C LYS A 197 0.54 16.94 -9.59
N GLN A 198 1.44 16.29 -10.30
CA GLN A 198 2.77 16.78 -10.63
C GLN A 198 2.84 16.94 -12.16
N GLY A 199 2.61 18.16 -12.64
CA GLY A 199 2.32 18.37 -14.06
C GLY A 199 0.97 17.75 -14.42
N GLN A 200 0.97 16.77 -15.34
CA GLN A 200 -0.25 16.04 -15.75
C GLN A 200 -0.41 14.69 -15.05
N GLU A 201 0.59 14.24 -14.29
CA GLU A 201 0.58 12.93 -13.66
C GLU A 201 0.04 13.01 -12.24
N TRP A 202 -0.79 12.03 -11.86
CA TRP A 202 -1.21 11.83 -10.48
C TRP A 202 -0.12 11.10 -9.73
N VAL A 203 0.50 11.77 -8.77
CA VAL A 203 1.48 11.17 -7.88
C VAL A 203 0.83 11.02 -6.52
N ARG A 204 0.93 9.83 -5.94
CA ARG A 204 0.45 9.62 -4.57
C ARG A 204 1.18 10.56 -3.64
N THR A 205 0.44 11.42 -2.94
CA THR A 205 1.00 12.22 -1.88
C THR A 205 0.92 11.46 -0.58
N ILE A 206 1.99 11.60 0.17
CA ILE A 206 2.13 11.05 1.49
C ILE A 206 2.69 12.24 2.28
N ASP A 207 1.88 13.29 2.46
CA ASP A 207 2.21 14.40 3.37
C ASP A 207 2.06 13.92 4.81
#